data_AF-A0A351SI48-F1
#
_entry.id   AF-A0A351SI48-F1
#
_cell.length_a   1.000
_cell.length_b   1.000
_cell.length_c   1.000
_cell.angle_alpha   90.00
_cell.angle_beta   90.00
_cell.angle_gamma   90.00
#
_symmetry.space_group_name_H-M   'P 1'
#
loop_
_entity.id
_entity.type
_entity.pdbx_description
1 polymer ?
#
loop_
_entity_poly.entity_id
_entity_poly.type
_entity_poly.pdbx_seq_one_letter_code
_entity_poly.pdbx_strand_id
1 'polypeptide(L)'
;MNQPEISEKTPFKSGVLFVLGVCLVTGSIQLLLLWGWSMGQLSGLLAFVLHGLCCTLVFALTRYYRAKSNKAPLIELLFLFLLVLGPVGALCLLLSAFLYLGYRRKATPFEKWYREIMPEYITQPEERLIERLMIWGEEAAYQHHDPVPFADILSAGNQAEKRAVLTLMLRNYHPSFAAVFLNALKDSDSAIRVQAASAITRIEENFLAENITLEGRQASHPDDLNNLLKLAQHYDERATAGLSDAKTLSGYRERAESLYQYMHEKQPE
;
A
#
# COMPACT_ATOMS: atom_id res chain seq x y z
N MET A 1 -24.92 18.30 3.98
CA MET A 1 -25.03 17.19 4.95
C MET A 1 -23.82 17.31 5.89
N ASN A 2 -24.01 17.84 7.10
CA ASN A 2 -22.91 18.11 8.04
C ASN A 2 -22.39 16.78 8.58
N GLN A 3 -21.16 16.39 8.22
CA GLN A 3 -20.47 15.30 8.89
C GLN A 3 -20.13 15.74 10.32
N PRO A 4 -20.36 14.90 11.34
CA PRO A 4 -19.97 15.22 12.70
C PRO A 4 -18.44 15.28 12.77
N GLU A 5 -17.89 16.38 13.28
CA GLU A 5 -16.51 16.43 13.76
C GLU A 5 -16.36 15.39 14.89
N ILE A 6 -15.89 14.20 14.52
CA ILE A 6 -15.37 13.25 15.49
C ILE A 6 -14.09 13.90 16.03
N SER A 7 -14.21 14.57 17.17
CA SER A 7 -13.08 14.97 17.98
C SER A 7 -12.34 13.70 18.40
N GLU A 8 -11.40 13.24 17.57
CA GLU A 8 -10.39 12.26 17.93
C GLU A 8 -9.51 12.88 19.02
N LYS A 9 -9.98 12.87 20.27
CA LYS A 9 -9.09 12.96 21.43
C LYS A 9 -8.22 11.71 21.39
N THR A 10 -7.11 11.78 20.66
CA THR A 10 -6.23 10.66 20.33
C THR A 10 -5.90 9.83 21.58
N PRO A 11 -6.54 8.68 21.82
CA PRO A 11 -6.24 7.82 22.98
C PRO A 11 -4.80 7.26 22.92
N PHE A 12 -4.14 7.49 21.78
CA PHE A 12 -2.76 7.10 21.50
C PHE A 12 -1.71 7.98 22.20
N LYS A 13 -1.93 9.30 22.34
CA LYS A 13 -0.93 10.19 22.96
C LYS A 13 -0.78 9.90 24.47
N SER A 14 -1.88 9.63 25.16
CA SER A 14 -1.86 9.20 26.56
C SER A 14 -1.21 7.83 26.72
N GLY A 15 -1.42 6.91 25.77
CA GLY A 15 -0.78 5.59 25.76
C GLY A 15 0.75 5.65 25.63
N VAL A 16 1.29 6.47 24.72
CA VAL A 16 2.75 6.60 24.55
C VAL A 16 3.42 7.22 25.78
N LEU A 17 2.84 8.28 26.35
CA LEU A 17 3.38 8.91 27.56
C LEU A 17 3.37 7.94 28.76
N PHE A 18 2.31 7.14 28.89
CA PHE A 18 2.24 6.10 29.90
C PHE A 18 3.37 5.07 29.73
N VAL A 19 3.57 4.54 28.52
CA VAL A 19 4.64 3.55 28.26
C VAL A 19 6.03 4.14 28.48
N LEU A 20 6.25 5.41 28.13
CA LEU A 20 7.49 6.12 28.45
C LEU A 20 7.72 6.23 29.96
N GLY A 21 6.68 6.53 30.74
CA GLY A 21 6.75 6.54 32.20
C GLY A 21 7.10 5.17 32.78
N VAL A 22 6.43 4.11 32.30
CA VAL A 22 6.75 2.72 32.70
C VAL A 22 8.20 2.37 32.35
N CYS A 23 8.65 2.72 31.16
CA CYS A 23 10.01 2.48 30.68
C CYS A 23 11.08 3.20 31.53
N LEU A 24 10.82 4.45 31.90
CA LEU A 24 11.69 5.23 32.80
C LEU A 24 11.80 4.56 34.18
N VAL A 25 10.67 4.16 34.76
CA VAL A 25 10.64 3.53 36.08
C VAL A 25 11.35 2.19 36.06
N THR A 26 11.00 1.30 35.12
CA THR A 26 11.60 -0.04 35.04
C THR A 26 13.08 0.03 34.66
N GLY A 27 13.46 0.91 33.73
CA GLY A 27 14.85 1.17 33.38
C GLY A 27 15.68 1.67 34.57
N SER A 28 15.13 2.60 35.37
CA SER A 28 15.79 3.09 36.58
C SER A 28 15.99 2.00 37.62
N ILE A 29 14.97 1.16 37.85
CA ILE A 29 15.07 0.01 38.76
C ILE A 29 16.17 -0.95 38.29
N GLN A 30 16.21 -1.29 37.01
CA GLN A 30 17.23 -2.20 36.46
C GLN A 30 18.65 -1.61 36.55
N LEU A 31 18.80 -0.30 36.33
CA LEU A 31 20.09 0.38 36.48
C LEU A 31 20.56 0.36 37.94
N LEU A 32 19.66 0.55 38.90
CA LEU A 32 19.99 0.45 40.33
C LEU A 32 20.38 -0.98 40.72
N LEU A 33 19.69 -2.00 40.19
CA LEU A 33 20.05 -3.41 40.42
C LEU A 33 21.45 -3.73 39.86
N LEU A 34 21.72 -3.28 38.62
CA LEU A 34 23.02 -3.46 37.98
C LEU A 34 24.14 -2.74 38.75
N TRP A 35 23.88 -1.50 39.18
CA TRP A 35 24.81 -0.71 39.99
C TRP A 35 25.10 -1.40 41.33
N GLY A 36 24.05 -1.81 42.06
CA GLY A 36 24.19 -2.46 43.37
C GLY A 36 24.96 -3.77 43.28
N TRP A 37 24.74 -4.55 42.22
CA TRP A 37 25.54 -5.74 41.95
C TRP A 37 27.00 -5.41 41.62
N SER A 38 27.24 -4.41 40.75
CA SER A 38 28.60 -3.97 40.37
C SER A 38 29.43 -3.47 41.56
N MET A 39 28.78 -2.77 42.50
CA MET A 39 29.42 -2.30 43.74
C MET A 39 29.52 -3.38 44.84
N GLY A 40 29.11 -4.62 44.56
CA GLY A 40 29.13 -5.72 45.54
C GLY A 40 28.12 -5.58 46.68
N GLN A 41 27.17 -4.64 46.59
CA GLN A 41 26.11 -4.44 47.57
C GLN A 41 24.99 -5.48 47.44
N LEU A 42 24.84 -6.08 46.25
CA LEU A 42 23.88 -7.13 45.95
C LEU A 42 24.58 -8.39 45.47
N SER A 43 24.14 -9.55 45.96
CA SER A 43 24.55 -10.83 45.39
C SER A 43 23.98 -10.98 43.98
N GLY A 44 24.71 -11.67 43.09
CA GLY A 44 24.24 -11.91 41.73
C GLY A 44 22.91 -12.65 41.67
N LEU A 45 22.67 -13.59 42.60
CA LEU A 45 21.40 -14.31 42.71
C LEU A 45 20.25 -13.37 43.08
N LEU A 46 20.46 -12.48 44.04
CA LEU A 46 19.43 -11.52 44.45
C LEU A 46 19.11 -10.54 43.30
N ALA A 47 20.13 -10.03 42.60
CA ALA A 47 19.95 -9.18 41.43
C ALA A 47 19.16 -9.89 40.31
N PHE A 48 19.45 -11.17 40.06
CA PHE A 48 18.75 -11.99 39.07
C PHE A 48 17.28 -12.22 39.44
N VAL A 49 16.98 -12.54 40.71
CA VAL A 49 15.60 -12.71 41.18
C VAL A 49 14.81 -11.40 41.07
N LEU A 50 15.41 -10.26 41.46
CA LEU A 50 14.77 -8.95 41.35
C LEU A 50 14.54 -8.53 39.89
N HIS A 51 15.49 -8.85 39.01
CA HIS A 51 15.30 -8.68 37.57
C HIS A 51 14.12 -9.52 37.04
N GLY A 52 14.06 -10.80 37.41
CA GLY A 52 12.96 -11.70 37.06
C GLY A 52 11.60 -11.18 37.53
N LEU A 53 11.51 -10.69 38.77
CA LEU A 53 10.29 -10.07 39.33
C LEU A 53 9.87 -8.80 38.56
N CYS A 54 10.84 -7.98 38.15
CA CYS A 54 10.54 -6.82 37.32
C CYS A 54 10.00 -7.23 35.94
N CYS A 55 10.60 -8.24 35.30
CA CYS A 55 10.15 -8.77 34.02
C CYS A 55 8.75 -9.40 34.11
N THR A 56 8.44 -10.14 35.17
CA THR A 56 7.09 -10.71 35.37
C THR A 56 6.05 -9.62 35.62
N LEU A 57 6.38 -8.55 36.34
CA LEU A 57 5.50 -7.40 36.54
C LEU A 57 5.18 -6.71 35.20
N VAL A 58 6.21 -6.44 34.37
CA VAL A 58 6.03 -5.83 33.05
C VAL A 58 5.25 -6.74 32.11
N PHE A 59 5.45 -8.05 32.20
CA PHE A 59 4.66 -9.04 31.47
C PHE A 59 3.19 -9.04 31.90
N ALA A 60 2.90 -9.03 33.20
CA ALA A 60 1.54 -8.95 33.73
C ALA A 60 0.85 -7.65 33.28
N LEU A 61 1.57 -6.53 33.33
CA LEU A 61 1.10 -5.23 32.84
C LEU A 61 0.80 -5.30 31.33
N THR A 62 1.67 -5.92 30.55
CA THR A 62 1.47 -6.14 29.11
C THR A 62 0.20 -6.93 28.84
N ARG A 63 -0.05 -8.02 29.58
CA ARG A 63 -1.27 -8.83 29.45
C ARG A 63 -2.53 -8.05 29.85
N TYR A 64 -2.47 -7.29 30.94
CA TYR A 64 -3.57 -6.43 31.37
C TYR A 64 -3.92 -5.38 30.30
N TYR A 65 -2.92 -4.71 29.73
CA TYR A 65 -3.14 -3.71 28.69
C TYR A 65 -3.63 -4.32 27.37
N ARG A 66 -3.10 -5.49 26.98
CA ARG A 66 -3.56 -6.21 25.79
C ARG A 66 -5.03 -6.62 25.89
N ALA A 67 -5.51 -6.97 27.09
CA ALA A 67 -6.91 -7.29 27.33
C ALA A 67 -7.84 -6.05 27.21
N LYS A 68 -7.33 -4.86 27.52
CA LYS A 68 -8.12 -3.62 27.51
C LYS A 68 -7.99 -2.81 26.22
N SER A 69 -6.89 -2.98 25.48
CA SER A 69 -6.58 -2.26 24.26
C SER A 69 -5.81 -3.14 23.29
N ASN A 70 -6.34 -3.28 22.07
CA ASN A 70 -5.71 -4.11 21.03
C ASN A 70 -4.47 -3.45 20.38
N LYS A 71 -3.98 -2.32 20.92
CA LYS A 71 -2.97 -1.46 20.27
C LYS A 71 -1.88 -0.99 21.25
N ALA A 72 -1.20 -1.91 21.92
CA ALA A 72 -0.09 -1.58 22.82
C ALA A 72 1.27 -2.20 22.41
N PRO A 73 1.73 -2.09 21.15
CA PRO A 73 2.96 -2.75 20.70
C PRO A 73 4.22 -2.30 21.46
N LEU A 74 4.25 -1.05 21.96
CA LEU A 74 5.40 -0.53 22.70
C LEU A 74 5.61 -1.19 24.06
N ILE A 75 4.55 -1.64 24.75
CA ILE A 75 4.70 -2.31 26.05
C ILE A 75 5.18 -3.76 25.88
N GLU A 76 4.76 -4.41 24.80
CA GLU A 76 5.25 -5.74 24.41
C GLU A 76 6.74 -5.69 24.04
N LEU A 77 7.14 -4.68 23.26
CA LEU A 77 8.54 -4.41 22.95
C LEU A 77 9.36 -4.11 24.22
N LEU A 78 8.80 -3.36 25.18
CA LEU A 78 9.45 -3.12 26.48
C LEU A 78 9.74 -4.43 27.22
N PHE A 79 8.74 -5.32 27.32
CA PHE A 79 8.94 -6.62 27.97
C PHE A 79 10.08 -7.40 27.31
N LEU A 80 10.06 -7.52 25.98
CA LEU A 80 11.06 -8.29 25.24
C LEU A 80 12.47 -7.70 25.42
N PHE A 81 12.60 -6.38 25.30
CA PHE A 81 13.89 -5.70 25.44
C PHE A 81 14.40 -5.78 26.88
N LEU A 82 13.53 -5.63 27.87
CA LEU A 82 13.89 -5.74 29.28
C LEU A 82 14.36 -7.17 29.61
N LEU A 83 13.66 -8.19 29.11
CA LEU A 83 14.00 -9.59 29.35
C LEU A 83 15.37 -9.99 28.80
N VAL A 84 15.70 -9.52 27.59
CA VAL A 84 16.92 -9.94 26.88
C VAL A 84 18.12 -9.04 27.21
N LEU A 85 17.91 -7.73 27.28
CA LEU A 85 18.98 -6.73 27.39
C LEU A 85 19.01 -6.03 28.76
N GLY A 86 18.09 -6.36 29.67
CA GLY A 86 18.02 -5.75 31.00
C GLY A 86 17.87 -4.22 30.93
N PRO A 87 18.68 -3.45 31.68
CA PRO A 87 18.58 -1.99 31.71
C PRO A 87 18.87 -1.34 30.35
N VAL A 88 19.76 -1.93 29.55
CA VAL A 88 20.09 -1.42 28.21
C VAL A 88 18.87 -1.49 27.29
N GLY A 89 18.05 -2.52 27.43
CA GLY A 89 16.80 -2.67 26.67
C GLY A 89 15.81 -1.53 26.91
N ALA A 90 15.65 -1.09 28.16
CA ALA A 90 14.79 0.05 28.49
C ALA A 90 15.31 1.35 27.86
N LEU A 91 16.62 1.60 27.93
CA LEU A 91 17.23 2.78 27.31
C LEU A 91 17.06 2.79 25.78
N CYS A 92 17.27 1.64 25.12
CA CYS A 92 17.06 1.51 23.68
C CYS A 92 15.61 1.81 23.28
N LEU A 93 14.63 1.34 24.06
CA LEU A 93 13.23 1.62 23.79
C LEU A 93 12.88 3.09 24.03
N LEU A 94 13.43 3.71 25.07
CA LEU A 94 13.22 5.13 25.37
C LEU A 94 13.76 6.00 24.22
N LEU A 95 14.98 5.72 23.76
CA LEU A 95 15.56 6.39 22.60
C LEU A 95 14.72 6.18 21.33
N SER A 96 14.31 4.94 21.06
CA SER A 96 13.46 4.61 19.90
C SER A 96 12.12 5.33 19.96
N ALA A 97 11.48 5.41 21.13
CA ALA A 97 10.23 6.12 21.32
C ALA A 97 10.40 7.64 21.16
N PHE A 98 11.52 8.20 21.61
CA PHE A 98 11.86 9.61 21.39
C PHE A 98 12.06 9.92 19.90
N LEU A 99 12.84 9.10 19.19
CA LEU A 99 13.03 9.22 17.74
C LEU A 99 11.71 9.06 16.98
N TYR A 100 10.87 8.10 17.38
CA TYR A 100 9.55 7.89 16.81
C TYR A 100 8.64 9.10 16.97
N LEU A 101 8.64 9.75 18.14
CA LEU A 101 7.88 10.99 18.37
C LEU A 101 8.36 12.13 17.47
N GLY A 102 9.67 12.22 17.23
CA GLY A 102 10.25 13.18 16.28
C GLY A 102 9.85 12.88 14.83
N TYR A 103 10.01 11.64 14.40
CA TYR A 103 9.69 11.18 13.05
C TYR A 103 8.19 11.33 12.74
N ARG A 104 7.31 10.91 13.66
CA ARG A 104 5.86 10.95 13.46
C ARG A 104 5.33 12.36 13.22
N ARG A 105 5.97 13.41 13.76
CA ARG A 105 5.57 14.80 13.50
C ARG A 105 5.75 15.20 12.03
N LYS A 106 6.69 14.58 11.33
CA LYS A 106 7.03 14.88 9.93
C LYS A 106 6.54 13.82 8.95
N ALA A 107 6.20 12.63 9.44
CA ALA A 107 5.74 11.53 8.59
C ALA A 107 4.33 11.78 8.06
N THR A 108 4.18 11.78 6.74
CA THR A 108 2.86 11.73 6.09
C THR A 108 2.20 10.41 6.47
N PRO A 109 0.97 10.42 7.03
CA PRO A 109 0.24 9.18 7.30
C PRO A 109 0.08 8.37 6.01
N PHE A 110 0.23 7.04 6.10
CA PHE A 110 0.08 6.15 4.95
C PHE A 110 -1.19 6.44 4.16
N GLU A 111 -2.33 6.62 4.85
CA GLU A 111 -3.61 6.92 4.21
C GLU A 111 -3.58 8.20 3.36
N LYS A 112 -2.92 9.25 3.86
CA LYS A 112 -2.78 10.52 3.14
C LYS A 112 -1.84 10.33 1.94
N TRP A 113 -0.71 9.69 2.16
CA TRP A 113 0.24 9.36 1.10
C TRP A 113 -0.38 8.47 0.02
N TYR A 114 -1.19 7.49 0.41
CA TYR A 114 -1.89 6.57 -0.50
C TYR A 114 -2.92 7.32 -1.34
N ARG A 115 -3.77 8.16 -0.72
CA ARG A 115 -4.72 9.01 -1.46
C ARG A 115 -4.04 10.00 -2.40
N GLU A 116 -2.85 10.48 -2.05
CA GLU A 116 -2.08 11.34 -2.95
C GLU A 116 -1.53 10.57 -4.17
N ILE A 117 -1.17 9.30 -4.02
CA ILE A 117 -0.65 8.47 -5.13
C ILE A 117 -1.78 7.85 -5.95
N MET A 118 -2.88 7.51 -5.29
CA MET A 118 -4.06 6.86 -5.82
C MET A 118 -5.28 7.75 -5.55
N PRO A 119 -5.48 8.84 -6.31
CA PRO A 119 -6.71 9.60 -6.20
C PRO A 119 -7.90 8.67 -6.44
N GLU A 120 -8.90 8.72 -5.56
CA GLU A 120 -10.15 8.00 -5.77
C GLU A 120 -10.79 8.56 -7.05
N TYR A 121 -10.99 7.69 -8.04
CA TYR A 121 -11.59 8.09 -9.30
C TYR A 121 -13.09 8.16 -9.12
N ILE A 122 -13.65 9.35 -9.34
CA ILE A 122 -15.08 9.54 -9.25
C ILE A 122 -15.71 8.98 -10.53
N THR A 123 -16.47 7.90 -10.37
CA THR A 123 -17.04 7.13 -11.48
C THR A 123 -18.27 7.78 -12.09
N GLN A 124 -18.77 8.89 -11.51
CA GLN A 124 -20.02 9.51 -11.92
C GLN A 124 -19.88 10.29 -13.24
N PRO A 125 -20.81 10.12 -14.20
CA PRO A 125 -20.75 10.77 -15.52
C PRO A 125 -20.67 12.30 -15.47
N GLU A 126 -21.31 12.91 -14.47
CA GLU A 126 -21.42 14.37 -14.31
C GLU A 126 -20.08 15.00 -13.90
N GLU A 127 -19.33 14.32 -13.04
CA GLU A 127 -18.03 14.80 -12.58
C GLU A 127 -16.93 14.58 -13.64
N ARG A 128 -17.05 13.55 -14.48
CA ARG A 128 -16.19 13.36 -15.68
C ARG A 128 -16.35 14.51 -16.69
N LEU A 129 -17.52 15.14 -16.75
CA LEU A 129 -17.76 16.29 -17.62
C LEU A 129 -17.06 17.54 -17.06
N ILE A 130 -17.16 17.77 -15.75
CA ILE A 130 -16.48 18.86 -15.05
C ILE A 130 -14.96 18.71 -15.17
N GLU A 131 -14.44 17.49 -14.99
CA GLU A 131 -13.02 17.19 -15.15
C GLU A 131 -12.54 17.44 -16.60
N ARG A 132 -13.30 17.01 -17.61
CA ARG A 132 -12.99 17.32 -19.02
C ARG A 132 -13.00 18.82 -19.31
N LEU A 133 -13.95 19.56 -18.74
CA LEU A 133 -14.03 21.02 -18.91
C LEU A 133 -12.86 21.73 -18.22
N MET A 134 -12.40 21.23 -17.07
CA MET A 134 -11.20 21.76 -16.40
C MET A 134 -9.92 21.45 -17.18
N ILE A 135 -9.77 20.22 -17.70
CA ILE A 135 -8.62 19.83 -18.53
C ILE A 135 -8.59 20.66 -19.82
N TRP A 136 -9.74 20.89 -20.48
CA TRP A 136 -9.82 21.78 -21.64
C TRP A 136 -9.49 23.24 -21.31
N GLY A 137 -9.86 23.72 -20.12
CA GLY A 137 -9.49 25.05 -19.63
C GLY A 137 -7.97 25.20 -19.40
N GLU A 138 -7.31 24.12 -18.99
CA GLU A 138 -5.86 24.08 -18.76
C GLU A 138 -5.08 23.84 -20.07
N GLU A 139 -5.58 22.99 -20.98
CA GLU A 139 -5.05 22.76 -22.34
C GLU A 139 -5.09 24.03 -23.20
N ALA A 140 -6.08 24.90 -23.00
CA ALA A 140 -6.14 26.22 -23.66
C ALA A 140 -4.95 27.13 -23.29
N ALA A 141 -4.32 26.91 -22.13
CA ALA A 141 -3.11 27.62 -21.71
C ALA A 141 -1.81 26.96 -22.24
N TYR A 142 -1.87 25.71 -22.71
CA TYR A 142 -0.73 24.89 -23.12
C TYR A 142 -0.49 24.83 -24.64
N GLN A 143 -1.09 25.73 -25.43
CA GLN A 143 -1.08 25.71 -26.91
C GLN A 143 0.31 25.84 -27.60
N HIS A 144 1.44 25.81 -26.90
CA HIS A 144 2.77 26.05 -27.48
C HIS A 144 3.88 25.06 -27.07
N HIS A 145 3.55 23.90 -26.48
CA HIS A 145 4.56 22.85 -26.22
C HIS A 145 4.31 21.61 -27.06
N ASP A 146 5.35 21.16 -27.77
CA ASP A 146 5.32 19.89 -28.49
C ASP A 146 4.98 18.76 -27.51
N PRO A 147 4.08 17.82 -27.88
CA PRO A 147 3.68 16.73 -27.00
C PRO A 147 4.90 15.85 -26.68
N VAL A 148 5.34 15.87 -25.42
CA VAL A 148 6.45 15.03 -24.94
C VAL A 148 5.94 13.58 -24.79
N PRO A 149 6.62 12.58 -25.36
CA PRO A 149 6.24 11.18 -25.20
C PRO A 149 6.21 10.77 -23.71
N PHE A 150 5.20 10.02 -23.30
CA PHE A 150 5.07 9.54 -21.91
C PHE A 150 6.27 8.71 -21.44
N ALA A 151 6.92 7.99 -22.36
CA ALA A 151 8.13 7.23 -22.07
C ALA A 151 9.31 8.14 -21.68
N ASP A 152 9.41 9.32 -22.30
CA ASP A 152 10.47 10.28 -22.01
C ASP A 152 10.26 10.94 -20.64
N ILE A 153 9.01 11.28 -20.31
CA ILE A 153 8.66 11.78 -18.98
C ILE A 153 8.96 10.73 -17.91
N LEU A 154 8.70 9.45 -18.18
CA LEU A 154 9.00 8.38 -17.23
C LEU A 154 10.50 8.09 -17.06
N SER A 155 11.30 8.33 -18.09
CA SER A 155 12.75 8.14 -18.00
C SER A 155 13.44 9.33 -17.30
N ALA A 156 13.10 10.57 -17.69
CA ALA A 156 13.85 11.77 -17.30
C ALA A 156 13.06 12.77 -16.43
N GLY A 157 11.74 12.61 -16.31
CA GLY A 157 10.88 13.50 -15.54
C GLY A 157 11.09 13.39 -14.04
N ASN A 158 10.67 14.42 -13.31
CA ASN A 158 10.68 14.42 -11.85
C ASN A 158 9.57 13.53 -11.28
N GLN A 159 9.63 13.23 -9.97
CA GLN A 159 8.67 12.34 -9.32
C GLN A 159 7.21 12.76 -9.53
N ALA A 160 6.89 14.05 -9.51
CA ALA A 160 5.52 14.53 -9.68
C ALA A 160 5.02 14.30 -11.12
N GLU A 161 5.86 14.56 -12.11
CA GLU A 161 5.54 14.34 -13.54
C GLU A 161 5.32 12.85 -13.84
N LYS A 162 6.21 11.98 -13.35
CA LYS A 162 6.07 10.53 -13.51
C LYS A 162 4.75 10.03 -12.91
N ARG A 163 4.39 10.52 -11.71
CA ARG A 163 3.12 10.18 -11.06
C ARG A 163 1.92 10.64 -11.86
N ALA A 164 1.95 11.86 -12.39
CA ALA A 164 0.86 12.42 -13.19
C ALA A 164 0.64 11.61 -14.47
N VAL A 165 1.72 11.24 -15.17
CA VAL A 165 1.67 10.42 -16.38
C VAL A 165 1.10 9.03 -16.10
N LEU A 166 1.58 8.34 -15.06
CA LEU A 166 1.05 7.02 -14.71
C LEU A 166 -0.45 7.07 -14.37
N THR A 167 -0.89 8.10 -13.65
CA THR A 167 -2.31 8.34 -13.36
C THR A 167 -3.11 8.57 -14.64
N LEU A 168 -2.62 9.42 -15.55
CA LEU A 168 -3.28 9.70 -16.83
C LEU A 168 -3.41 8.45 -17.71
N MET A 169 -2.33 7.66 -17.78
CA MET A 169 -2.29 6.41 -18.54
C MET A 169 -3.21 5.35 -17.93
N LEU A 170 -3.33 5.29 -16.60
CA LEU A 170 -4.26 4.37 -15.94
C LEU A 170 -5.72 4.77 -16.19
N ARG A 171 -6.01 6.09 -16.17
CA ARG A 171 -7.35 6.62 -16.43
C ARG A 171 -7.83 6.31 -17.85
N ASN A 172 -6.93 6.46 -18.82
CA ASN A 172 -7.19 6.25 -20.24
C ASN A 172 -6.41 5.05 -20.76
N TYR A 173 -6.52 3.92 -20.04
CA TYR A 173 -5.70 2.76 -20.34
C TYR A 173 -5.89 2.25 -21.77
N HIS A 174 -4.76 1.92 -22.39
CA HIS A 174 -4.67 1.26 -23.69
C HIS A 174 -3.60 0.16 -23.60
N PRO A 175 -3.77 -1.01 -24.25
CA PRO A 175 -2.80 -2.11 -24.16
C PRO A 175 -1.35 -1.74 -24.47
N SER A 176 -1.12 -0.77 -25.37
CA SER A 176 0.23 -0.25 -25.67
C SER A 176 0.94 0.40 -24.48
N PHE A 177 0.21 0.77 -23.43
CA PHE A 177 0.76 1.35 -22.19
C PHE A 177 1.28 0.30 -21.21
N ALA A 178 0.97 -0.98 -21.41
CA ALA A 178 1.38 -2.03 -20.48
C ALA A 178 2.90 -2.10 -20.31
N ALA A 179 3.67 -2.00 -21.40
CA ALA A 179 5.13 -1.97 -21.35
C ALA A 179 5.67 -0.80 -20.52
N VAL A 180 4.97 0.33 -20.53
CA VAL A 180 5.34 1.52 -19.76
C VAL A 180 5.15 1.29 -18.26
N PHE A 181 4.04 0.68 -17.85
CA PHE A 181 3.83 0.29 -16.45
C PHE A 181 4.84 -0.76 -15.99
N LEU A 182 5.15 -1.76 -16.83
CA LEU A 182 6.16 -2.78 -16.54
C LEU A 182 7.57 -2.17 -16.38
N ASN A 183 7.89 -1.12 -17.15
CA ASN A 183 9.15 -0.39 -16.98
C ASN A 183 9.15 0.44 -15.69
N ALA A 184 8.03 1.07 -15.34
CA ALA A 184 7.89 1.85 -14.10
C ALA A 184 8.03 1.00 -12.82
N LEU A 185 7.79 -0.32 -12.88
CA LEU A 185 8.12 -1.25 -11.79
C LEU A 185 9.62 -1.28 -11.44
N LYS A 186 10.49 -0.87 -12.37
CA LYS A 186 11.94 -0.83 -12.20
C LYS A 186 12.47 0.56 -11.89
N ASP A 187 11.59 1.55 -11.68
CA ASP A 187 12.00 2.92 -11.40
C ASP A 187 12.83 3.00 -10.10
N SER A 188 13.81 3.91 -10.07
CA SER A 188 14.63 4.19 -8.88
C SER A 188 13.79 4.62 -7.66
N ASP A 189 12.68 5.32 -7.88
CA ASP A 189 11.80 5.84 -6.85
C ASP A 189 10.77 4.79 -6.41
N SER A 190 10.73 4.52 -5.09
CA SER A 190 9.81 3.52 -4.52
C SER A 190 8.33 3.89 -4.68
N ALA A 191 7.97 5.17 -4.67
CA ALA A 191 6.60 5.61 -4.85
C ALA A 191 6.10 5.32 -6.27
N ILE A 192 6.96 5.52 -7.28
CA ILE A 192 6.66 5.20 -8.68
C ILE A 192 6.47 3.69 -8.86
N ARG A 193 7.34 2.87 -8.27
CA ARG A 193 7.20 1.40 -8.31
C ARG A 193 5.89 0.93 -7.70
N VAL A 194 5.50 1.49 -6.54
CA VAL A 194 4.23 1.15 -5.88
C VAL A 194 3.04 1.58 -6.75
N GLN A 195 3.08 2.79 -7.30
CA GLN A 195 2.02 3.28 -8.17
C GLN A 195 1.84 2.40 -9.41
N ALA A 196 2.94 2.01 -10.05
CA ALA A 196 2.93 1.11 -11.20
C ALA A 196 2.35 -0.27 -10.84
N ALA A 197 2.75 -0.85 -9.70
CA ALA A 197 2.24 -2.14 -9.25
C ALA A 197 0.71 -2.09 -9.03
N SER A 198 0.22 -1.08 -8.30
CA SER A 198 -1.22 -0.93 -8.07
C SER A 198 -2.00 -0.61 -9.36
N ALA A 199 -1.41 0.13 -10.30
CA ALA A 199 -2.00 0.38 -11.61
C ALA A 199 -2.17 -0.93 -12.40
N ILE A 200 -1.14 -1.79 -12.42
CA ILE A 200 -1.20 -3.11 -13.06
C ILE A 200 -2.29 -3.97 -12.43
N THR A 201 -2.32 -4.08 -11.09
CA THR A 201 -3.37 -4.84 -10.39
C THR A 201 -4.77 -4.36 -10.77
N ARG A 202 -4.98 -3.05 -10.83
CA ARG A 202 -6.28 -2.49 -11.21
C ARG A 202 -6.65 -2.75 -12.67
N ILE A 203 -5.67 -2.73 -13.57
CA ILE A 203 -5.87 -3.12 -14.98
C ILE A 203 -6.29 -4.59 -15.05
N GLU A 204 -5.63 -5.48 -14.32
CA GLU A 204 -5.97 -6.90 -14.26
C GLU A 204 -7.38 -7.15 -13.68
N GLU A 205 -7.75 -6.42 -12.62
CA GLU A 205 -9.09 -6.47 -12.02
C GLU A 205 -10.17 -6.02 -13.03
N ASN A 206 -9.94 -4.93 -13.75
CA ASN A 206 -10.86 -4.46 -14.80
C ASN A 206 -11.01 -5.50 -15.91
N PHE A 207 -9.89 -6.07 -16.38
CA PHE A 207 -9.93 -7.13 -17.38
C PHE A 207 -10.68 -8.37 -16.88
N LEU A 208 -10.51 -8.76 -15.62
CA LEU A 208 -11.24 -9.89 -15.04
C LEU A 208 -12.75 -9.61 -14.98
N ALA A 209 -13.16 -8.42 -14.55
CA ALA A 209 -14.57 -8.03 -14.47
C ALA A 209 -15.25 -8.02 -15.86
N GLU A 210 -14.55 -7.52 -16.87
CA GLU A 210 -15.04 -7.54 -18.25
C GLU A 210 -15.12 -8.97 -18.81
N ASN A 211 -14.12 -9.81 -18.56
CA ASN A 211 -14.15 -11.23 -18.95
C ASN A 211 -15.37 -11.96 -18.37
N ILE A 212 -15.66 -11.79 -17.07
CA ILE A 212 -16.84 -12.37 -16.41
C ILE A 212 -18.13 -11.92 -17.10
N THR A 213 -18.21 -10.65 -17.48
CA THR A 213 -19.38 -10.08 -18.15
C THR A 213 -19.59 -10.66 -19.55
N LEU A 214 -18.52 -10.71 -20.36
CA LEU A 214 -18.56 -11.24 -21.73
C LEU A 214 -18.81 -12.75 -21.76
N GLU A 215 -18.20 -13.52 -20.85
CA GLU A 215 -18.46 -14.95 -20.70
C GLU A 215 -19.88 -15.24 -20.23
N GLY A 216 -20.40 -14.47 -19.26
CA GLY A 216 -21.78 -14.59 -18.79
C GLY A 216 -22.79 -14.31 -19.90
N ARG A 217 -22.52 -13.30 -20.74
CA ARG A 217 -23.32 -13.02 -21.93
C ARG A 217 -23.24 -14.14 -22.96
N GLN A 218 -22.05 -14.70 -23.18
CA GLN A 218 -21.84 -15.83 -24.09
C GLN A 218 -22.61 -17.07 -23.65
N ALA A 219 -22.61 -17.37 -22.35
CA ALA A 219 -23.37 -18.50 -21.80
C ALA A 219 -24.89 -18.31 -21.96
N SER A 220 -25.37 -17.07 -21.89
CA SER A 220 -26.81 -16.75 -22.02
C SER A 220 -27.26 -16.65 -23.48
N HIS A 221 -26.37 -16.23 -24.39
CA HIS A 221 -26.65 -16.03 -25.81
C HIS A 221 -25.51 -16.62 -26.67
N PRO A 222 -25.44 -17.96 -26.84
CA PRO A 222 -24.29 -18.62 -27.46
C PRO A 222 -24.00 -18.23 -28.92
N ASP A 223 -25.02 -17.80 -29.67
CA ASP A 223 -24.89 -17.41 -31.07
C ASP A 223 -24.81 -15.87 -31.28
N ASP A 224 -24.60 -15.07 -30.22
CA ASP A 224 -24.38 -13.62 -30.35
C ASP A 224 -22.97 -13.34 -30.90
N LEU A 225 -22.85 -13.27 -32.24
CA LEU A 225 -21.60 -13.03 -32.95
C LEU A 225 -20.88 -11.74 -32.52
N ASN A 226 -21.61 -10.70 -32.12
CA ASN A 226 -21.00 -9.46 -31.63
C ASN A 226 -20.35 -9.67 -30.27
N ASN A 227 -20.94 -10.50 -29.40
CA ASN A 227 -20.36 -10.85 -28.12
C ASN A 227 -19.13 -11.76 -28.31
N LEU A 228 -19.21 -12.74 -29.21
CA LEU A 228 -18.09 -13.60 -29.58
C LEU A 228 -16.89 -12.79 -30.07
N LEU A 229 -17.11 -11.83 -30.97
CA LEU A 229 -16.06 -10.95 -31.47
C LEU A 229 -15.40 -10.15 -30.34
N LYS A 230 -16.21 -9.53 -29.47
CA LYS A 230 -15.72 -8.76 -28.34
C LYS A 230 -14.95 -9.61 -27.35
N LEU A 231 -15.42 -10.83 -27.07
CA LEU A 231 -14.73 -11.76 -26.18
C LEU A 231 -13.39 -12.21 -26.78
N ALA A 232 -13.35 -12.49 -28.09
CA ALA A 232 -12.11 -12.83 -28.78
C ALA A 232 -11.10 -11.67 -28.75
N GLN A 233 -11.54 -10.44 -29.07
CA GLN A 233 -10.73 -9.22 -28.98
C GLN A 233 -10.21 -8.98 -27.57
N HIS A 234 -11.07 -9.15 -26.55
CA HIS A 234 -10.68 -9.00 -25.15
C HIS A 234 -9.58 -10.00 -24.75
N TYR A 235 -9.67 -11.26 -25.21
CA TYR A 235 -8.61 -12.25 -24.98
C TYR A 235 -7.30 -11.91 -25.70
N ASP A 236 -7.38 -11.43 -26.95
CA ASP A 236 -6.20 -11.03 -27.71
C ASP A 236 -5.50 -9.81 -27.09
N GLU A 237 -6.27 -8.81 -26.64
CA GLU A 237 -5.74 -7.66 -25.88
C GLU A 237 -5.02 -8.09 -24.60
N ARG A 238 -5.59 -9.04 -23.83
CA ARG A 238 -4.92 -9.58 -22.64
C ARG A 238 -3.64 -10.34 -22.98
N ALA A 239 -3.66 -11.12 -24.05
CA ALA A 239 -2.51 -11.89 -24.51
C ALA A 239 -1.34 -11.02 -25.01
N THR A 240 -1.65 -9.81 -25.51
CA THR A 240 -0.67 -8.87 -26.05
C THR A 240 -0.18 -7.85 -25.02
N ALA A 241 -1.01 -7.51 -24.01
CA ALA A 241 -0.62 -6.59 -22.93
C ALA A 241 0.60 -7.06 -22.12
N GLY A 242 0.84 -8.38 -22.02
CA GLY A 242 2.04 -8.92 -21.38
C GLY A 242 2.11 -8.71 -19.86
N LEU A 243 0.97 -8.46 -19.22
CA LEU A 243 0.87 -8.23 -17.77
C LEU A 243 0.86 -9.53 -16.94
N SER A 244 0.56 -10.67 -17.57
CA SER A 244 0.47 -11.99 -16.91
C SER A 244 1.65 -12.90 -17.26
N ASP A 245 1.76 -14.04 -16.56
CA ASP A 245 2.79 -15.05 -16.86
C ASP A 245 2.60 -15.73 -18.22
N ALA A 246 3.68 -16.29 -18.78
CA ALA A 246 3.68 -16.86 -20.12
C ALA A 246 2.63 -17.96 -20.35
N LYS A 247 2.31 -18.76 -19.32
CA LYS A 247 1.30 -19.82 -19.43
C LYS A 247 -0.10 -19.21 -19.51
N THR A 248 -0.38 -18.23 -18.67
CA THR A 248 -1.65 -17.49 -18.69
C THR A 248 -1.85 -16.76 -20.03
N LEU A 249 -0.80 -16.12 -20.56
CA LEU A 249 -0.84 -15.46 -21.86
C LEU A 249 -1.11 -16.45 -23.01
N SER A 250 -0.49 -17.65 -22.99
CA SER A 250 -0.78 -18.70 -23.98
C SER A 250 -2.25 -19.12 -23.93
N GLY A 251 -2.79 -19.31 -22.71
CA GLY A 251 -4.20 -19.66 -22.53
C GLY A 251 -5.17 -18.62 -23.09
N TYR A 252 -4.86 -17.32 -23.00
CA TYR A 252 -5.67 -16.28 -23.64
C TYR A 252 -5.59 -16.33 -25.16
N ARG A 253 -4.41 -16.60 -25.74
CA ARG A 253 -4.25 -16.76 -27.21
C ARG A 253 -5.08 -17.92 -27.75
N GLU A 254 -4.99 -19.08 -27.10
CA GLU A 254 -5.76 -20.28 -27.48
C GLU A 254 -7.28 -20.02 -27.42
N ARG A 255 -7.75 -19.26 -26.42
CA ARG A 255 -9.17 -18.88 -26.32
C ARG A 255 -9.57 -17.89 -27.40
N ALA A 256 -8.76 -16.88 -27.68
CA ALA A 256 -9.02 -15.93 -28.77
C ALA A 256 -9.10 -16.66 -30.12
N GLU A 257 -8.13 -17.52 -30.41
CA GLU A 257 -8.07 -18.30 -31.65
C GLU A 257 -9.29 -19.21 -31.83
N SER A 258 -9.68 -19.95 -30.78
CA SER A 258 -10.85 -20.83 -30.87
C SER A 258 -12.15 -20.07 -31.12
N LEU A 259 -12.31 -18.87 -30.54
CA LEU A 259 -13.47 -18.01 -30.81
C LEU A 259 -13.46 -17.45 -32.24
N TYR A 260 -12.30 -17.01 -32.75
CA TYR A 260 -12.17 -16.56 -34.13
C TYR A 260 -12.47 -17.68 -35.14
N GLN A 261 -11.96 -18.90 -34.89
CA GLN A 261 -12.24 -20.08 -35.72
C GLN A 261 -13.74 -20.40 -35.72
N TYR A 262 -14.37 -20.43 -34.54
CA TYR A 262 -15.80 -20.68 -34.41
C TYR A 262 -16.66 -19.66 -35.18
N MET A 263 -16.29 -18.38 -35.12
CA MET A 263 -16.97 -17.33 -35.87
C MET A 263 -16.80 -17.51 -37.38
N HIS A 264 -15.58 -17.85 -37.84
CA HIS A 264 -15.29 -18.08 -39.26
C HIS A 264 -16.09 -19.25 -39.84
N GLU A 265 -16.25 -20.35 -39.07
CA GLU A 265 -17.09 -21.49 -39.47
C GLU A 265 -18.58 -21.13 -39.58
N LYS A 266 -19.07 -20.19 -38.76
CA LYS A 266 -20.47 -19.74 -38.75
C LYS A 266 -20.77 -18.67 -39.81
N GLN A 267 -19.78 -17.86 -40.19
CA GLN A 267 -19.86 -16.84 -41.24
C GLN A 267 -18.56 -16.78 -42.05
N PRO A 268 -18.43 -17.61 -43.11
CA PRO A 268 -17.33 -17.53 -44.04
C PRO A 268 -17.59 -16.38 -45.04
N GLU A 269 -17.29 -15.14 -44.65
CA GLU A 269 -17.17 -13.99 -45.55
C GLU A 269 -15.78 -13.36 -45.47
#